data_AF-A0A8J2VGA7-F1
#
_entry.id   AF-A0A8J2VGA7-F1
#
_cell.length_a   1.000
_cell.length_b   1.000
_cell.length_c   1.000
_cell.angle_alpha   90.00
_cell.angle_beta   90.00
_cell.angle_gamma   90.00
#
_symmetry.space_group_name_H-M   'P 1'
#
loop_
_entity.id
_entity.type
_entity.pdbx_description
1 polymer ?
#
loop_
_entity_poly.entity_id
_entity_poly.type
_entity_poly.pdbx_seq_one_letter_code
_entity_poly.pdbx_strand_id
1 'polypeptide(L)'
;MASKAKSVTKEKPSAQESAWKHVAWFVVMMILTAISFVLVGTGQMGTSMLIPAILILAALQVVIQLFTFMHLSERGSFFPLFFMGGGILVAATAIVAMLYWV
;
A
#
# COMPACT_ATOMS: atom_id res chain seq x y z
N MET A 1 -33.13 -46.59 7.28
CA MET A 1 -33.42 -45.22 6.81
C MET A 1 -32.61 -44.23 7.63
N ALA A 2 -31.89 -43.33 6.93
CA ALA A 2 -31.31 -42.07 7.38
C ALA A 2 -30.22 -42.08 8.48
N SER A 3 -29.01 -42.51 8.11
CA SER A 3 -27.77 -41.93 8.64
C SER A 3 -27.69 -40.47 8.17
N LYS A 4 -28.06 -39.51 9.02
CA LYS A 4 -27.90 -38.07 8.73
C LYS A 4 -27.55 -37.31 10.00
N ALA A 5 -26.28 -37.40 10.39
CA ALA A 5 -25.63 -36.41 11.23
C ALA A 5 -24.20 -36.23 10.71
N LYS A 6 -24.08 -35.71 9.48
CA LYS A 6 -22.81 -35.18 8.99
C LYS A 6 -22.55 -33.92 9.80
N SER A 7 -21.73 -34.06 10.84
CA SER A 7 -21.11 -32.97 11.57
C SER A 7 -20.44 -32.05 10.54
N VAL A 8 -21.09 -30.93 10.24
CA VAL A 8 -20.47 -29.84 9.49
C VAL A 8 -19.47 -29.23 10.45
N THR A 9 -18.28 -29.82 10.48
CA THR A 9 -17.07 -29.23 11.06
C THR A 9 -16.98 -27.83 10.49
N LYS A 10 -17.18 -26.82 11.34
CA LYS A 10 -16.75 -25.46 11.03
C LYS A 10 -15.24 -25.54 10.80
N GLU A 11 -14.82 -25.61 9.54
CA GLU A 11 -13.45 -25.26 9.19
C GLU A 11 -13.24 -23.83 9.65
N LYS A 12 -12.47 -23.67 10.74
CA LYS A 12 -11.90 -22.39 11.11
C LYS A 12 -11.14 -21.91 9.87
N PRO A 13 -11.42 -20.71 9.32
CA PRO A 13 -10.63 -20.21 8.21
C PRO A 13 -9.19 -20.12 8.71
N SER A 14 -8.31 -20.87 8.07
CA SER A 14 -6.93 -21.02 8.49
C SER A 14 -6.25 -19.65 8.33
N ALA A 15 -5.65 -19.16 9.42
CA ALA A 15 -4.87 -17.92 9.44
C ALA A 15 -3.75 -17.87 8.38
N GLN A 16 -3.44 -19.02 7.77
CA GLN A 16 -2.49 -19.19 6.69
C GLN A 16 -2.92 -18.48 5.40
N GLU A 17 -4.21 -18.44 5.04
CA GLU A 17 -4.64 -17.79 3.79
C GLU A 17 -4.43 -16.27 3.80
N SER A 18 -4.47 -15.64 4.98
CA SER A 18 -4.25 -14.20 5.17
C SER A 18 -2.78 -13.81 5.05
N ALA A 19 -1.85 -14.68 5.44
CA ALA A 19 -0.40 -14.42 5.36
C ALA A 19 0.08 -14.42 3.90
N TRP A 20 -0.39 -15.37 3.09
CA TRP A 20 -0.01 -15.46 1.67
C TRP A 20 -0.49 -14.24 0.87
N LYS A 21 -1.65 -13.68 1.20
CA LYS A 21 -2.17 -12.45 0.55
C LYS A 21 -1.26 -11.25 0.79
N HIS A 22 -0.72 -11.09 2.00
CA HIS A 22 0.23 -10.01 2.30
C HIS A 22 1.56 -10.18 1.55
N VAL A 23 2.06 -11.41 1.46
CA VAL A 23 3.31 -11.70 0.73
C VAL A 23 3.15 -11.40 -0.76
N ALA A 24 2.00 -11.70 -1.37
CA ALA A 24 1.74 -11.38 -2.77
C ALA A 24 1.83 -9.86 -3.06
N TRP A 25 1.20 -9.04 -2.22
CA TRP A 25 1.27 -7.57 -2.36
C TRP A 25 2.67 -7.01 -2.08
N PHE A 26 3.40 -7.61 -1.13
CA PHE A 26 4.79 -7.24 -0.87
C PHE A 26 5.69 -7.45 -2.10
N VAL A 27 5.50 -8.56 -2.83
CA VAL A 27 6.23 -8.82 -4.08
C VAL A 27 5.89 -7.79 -5.16
N VAL A 28 4.63 -7.37 -5.27
CA VAL A 28 4.21 -6.31 -6.21
C VAL A 28 4.95 -4.99 -5.93
N MET A 29 5.06 -4.61 -4.65
CA MET A 29 5.81 -3.40 -4.25
C MET A 29 7.29 -3.52 -4.62
N MET A 30 7.91 -4.66 -4.36
CA MET A 30 9.30 -4.95 -4.71
C MET A 30 9.55 -4.77 -6.21
N ILE A 31 8.71 -5.37 -7.06
CA ILE A 31 8.83 -5.25 -8.53
C ILE A 31 8.72 -3.78 -8.96
N LEU A 32 7.75 -3.06 -8.41
CA LEU A 32 7.50 -1.67 -8.76
C LEU A 32 8.64 -0.74 -8.32
N THR A 33 9.33 -1.05 -7.20
CA THR A 33 10.58 -0.36 -6.83
C THR A 33 11.75 -0.72 -7.75
N ALA A 34 11.88 -2.00 -8.13
CA ALA A 34 12.94 -2.46 -9.03
C ALA A 34 12.86 -1.77 -10.40
N ILE A 35 11.65 -1.54 -10.93
CA ILE A 35 11.44 -0.76 -12.16
C ILE A 35 12.01 0.66 -12.01
N SER A 36 11.78 1.32 -10.88
CA SER A 36 12.31 2.66 -10.64
C SER A 36 13.84 2.65 -10.56
N PHE A 37 14.45 1.63 -9.94
CA PHE A 37 15.92 1.49 -9.90
C PHE A 37 16.52 1.24 -11.29
N VAL A 38 15.87 0.42 -12.13
CA VAL A 38 16.31 0.18 -13.51
C VAL A 38 16.18 1.45 -14.35
N LEU A 39 15.09 2.21 -14.17
CA LEU A 39 14.87 3.47 -14.87
C LEU A 39 15.97 4.49 -14.55
N VAL A 40 16.41 4.56 -13.30
CA VAL A 40 17.52 5.43 -12.89
C VAL A 40 18.87 4.88 -13.34
N GLY A 41 19.10 3.57 -13.16
CA GLY A 41 20.39 2.94 -13.44
C GLY A 41 20.76 2.86 -14.93
N THR A 42 19.77 2.84 -15.82
CA THR A 42 20.03 2.88 -17.28
C THR A 42 20.36 4.29 -17.79
N GLY A 43 20.12 5.34 -17.00
CA GLY A 43 20.52 6.71 -17.34
C GLY A 43 19.94 7.26 -18.64
N GLN A 44 18.89 6.64 -19.19
CA GLN A 44 18.34 6.99 -20.50
C GLN A 44 17.62 8.34 -20.52
N MET A 45 17.35 8.95 -19.36
CA MET A 45 16.65 10.22 -19.23
C MET A 45 17.52 11.25 -18.51
N GLY A 46 17.47 12.51 -18.97
CA GLY A 46 18.10 13.62 -18.27
C GLY A 46 17.52 13.82 -16.87
N THR A 47 18.35 14.27 -15.93
CA THR A 47 18.02 14.44 -14.50
C THR A 47 16.71 15.22 -14.27
N SER A 48 16.45 16.23 -15.10
CA SER A 48 15.26 17.06 -15.06
C SER A 48 13.95 16.30 -15.34
N MET A 49 13.98 15.22 -16.13
CA MET A 49 12.80 14.40 -16.43
C MET A 49 12.75 13.13 -15.58
N LEU A 50 13.92 12.64 -15.15
CA LEU A 50 14.05 11.47 -14.28
C LEU A 50 13.47 11.72 -12.89
N ILE A 51 13.78 12.86 -12.26
CA ILE A 51 13.29 13.21 -10.91
C ILE A 51 11.75 13.20 -10.80
N PRO A 52 10.99 13.92 -11.65
CA PRO A 52 9.53 13.87 -11.57
C PRO A 52 8.96 12.49 -11.89
N ALA A 53 9.59 11.74 -12.81
CA ALA A 53 9.15 10.38 -13.14
C ALA A 53 9.27 9.44 -11.93
N ILE A 54 10.40 9.41 -11.22
CA ILE A 54 10.57 8.57 -10.02
C ILE A 54 9.69 9.03 -8.85
N LEU A 55 9.40 10.33 -8.73
CA LEU A 55 8.49 10.85 -7.70
C LEU A 55 7.05 10.38 -7.92
N ILE A 56 6.60 10.30 -9.18
CA ILE A 56 5.27 9.74 -9.50
C ILE A 56 5.22 8.25 -9.14
N LEU A 57 6.27 7.49 -9.48
CA LEU A 57 6.38 6.07 -9.09
C LEU A 57 6.42 5.91 -7.56
N ALA A 58 7.11 6.80 -6.85
CA ALA A 58 7.17 6.80 -5.39
C ALA A 58 5.82 7.15 -4.75
N ALA A 59 5.07 8.11 -5.31
CA ALA A 59 3.72 8.42 -4.84
C ALA A 59 2.77 7.22 -5.02
N LEU A 60 2.85 6.54 -6.18
CA LEU A 60 2.09 5.31 -6.44
C LEU A 60 2.44 4.21 -5.44
N GLN A 61 3.72 4.05 -5.09
CA GLN A 61 4.18 3.12 -4.05
C GLN A 61 3.51 3.41 -2.70
N VAL A 62 3.50 4.66 -2.25
CA VAL A 62 2.87 5.05 -0.98
C VAL A 62 1.38 4.72 -0.97
N VAL A 63 0.66 4.94 -2.08
CA VAL A 63 -0.78 4.60 -2.17
C VAL A 63 -1.01 3.09 -2.09
N ILE A 64 -0.23 2.28 -2.81
CA ILE A 64 -0.35 0.81 -2.80
C ILE A 64 0.02 0.24 -1.42
N GLN A 65 1.03 0.83 -0.77
CA GLN A 65 1.42 0.50 0.60
C GLN A 65 0.28 0.79 1.59
N LEU A 66 -0.32 1.97 1.50
CA LEU A 66 -1.47 2.32 2.33
C LEU A 66 -2.66 1.38 2.07
N PHE A 67 -2.98 1.08 0.81
CA PHE A 67 -4.12 0.20 0.48
C PHE A 67 -3.93 -1.24 0.95
N THR A 68 -2.70 -1.76 0.86
CA THR A 68 -2.34 -3.13 1.26
C THR A 68 -2.29 -3.28 2.77
N PHE A 69 -1.64 -2.35 3.47
CA PHE A 69 -1.53 -2.42 4.94
C PHE A 69 -2.84 -2.06 5.65
N MET A 70 -3.70 -1.26 5.01
CA MET A 70 -4.94 -0.76 5.62
C MET A 70 -6.21 -1.53 5.19
N HIS A 71 -6.09 -2.76 4.68
CA HIS A 71 -7.21 -3.70 4.42
C HIS A 71 -8.53 -3.03 3.97
N LEU A 72 -8.45 -2.07 3.03
CA LEU A 72 -9.60 -1.25 2.61
C LEU A 72 -10.66 -2.05 1.82
N SER A 73 -10.40 -3.35 1.61
CA SER A 73 -11.33 -4.30 0.99
C SER A 73 -12.40 -4.83 1.96
N GLU A 74 -12.29 -4.63 3.28
CA GLU A 74 -13.33 -5.03 4.25
C GLU A 74 -14.20 -3.84 4.67
N ARG A 75 -15.52 -4.01 4.56
CA ARG A 75 -16.54 -2.96 4.76
C ARG A 75 -16.40 -2.33 6.15
N GLY A 76 -15.93 -1.08 6.24
CA GLY A 76 -15.96 -0.29 7.48
C GLY A 76 -14.78 0.66 7.72
N SER A 77 -13.68 0.59 6.96
CA SER A 77 -12.46 1.36 7.24
C SER A 77 -12.47 2.82 6.75
N PHE A 78 -13.58 3.54 6.92
CA PHE A 78 -13.61 5.00 6.70
C PHE A 78 -12.72 5.76 7.69
N PHE A 79 -12.59 5.26 8.93
CA PHE A 79 -11.84 5.92 10.00
C PHE A 79 -10.33 5.97 9.74
N PRO A 80 -9.67 4.87 9.29
CA PRO A 80 -8.27 4.90 8.88
C PRO A 80 -8.00 5.83 7.69
N LEU A 81 -8.88 5.87 6.68
CA LEU A 81 -8.72 6.76 5.53
C LEU A 81 -8.81 8.23 5.95
N PHE A 82 -9.75 8.56 6.84
CA PHE A 82 -9.90 9.91 7.40
C PHE A 82 -8.68 10.31 8.25
N PHE A 83 -8.18 9.41 9.10
CA PHE A 83 -6.99 9.66 9.91
C PHE A 83 -5.73 9.85 9.04
N MET A 84 -5.59 9.06 7.97
CA MET A 84 -4.45 9.16 7.07
C MET A 84 -4.51 10.43 6.22
N GLY A 85 -5.70 10.82 5.75
CA GLY A 85 -5.93 12.12 5.12
C GLY A 85 -5.63 13.28 6.07
N GLY A 86 -6.07 13.19 7.32
CA GLY A 86 -5.76 14.17 8.37
C GLY A 86 -4.25 14.26 8.66
N GLY A 87 -3.55 13.13 8.75
CA GLY A 87 -2.10 13.07 8.92
C GLY A 87 -1.35 13.74 7.77
N ILE A 88 -1.79 13.53 6.52
CA ILE A 88 -1.21 14.20 5.35
C ILE A 88 -1.45 15.72 5.41
N LEU A 89 -2.62 16.18 5.83
CA LEU A 89 -2.90 17.61 6.00
C LEU A 89 -2.03 18.24 7.09
N VAL A 90 -1.86 17.57 8.22
CA VAL A 90 -0.98 18.04 9.31
C VAL A 90 0.48 18.07 8.85
N ALA A 91 0.96 17.03 8.15
CA ALA A 91 2.32 17.01 7.61
C ALA A 91 2.53 18.12 6.57
N ALA A 92 1.58 18.32 5.66
CA ALA A 92 1.67 19.37 4.65
C ALA A 92 1.69 20.77 5.27
N THR A 93 0.81 21.04 6.25
CA THR A 93 0.78 22.33 6.95
C THR A 93 2.04 22.57 7.78
N ALA A 94 2.60 21.54 8.42
CA ALA A 94 3.88 21.64 9.14
C ALA A 94 5.05 21.96 8.20
N ILE A 95 5.12 21.33 7.03
CA ILE A 95 6.15 21.63 6.02
C ILE A 95 6.03 23.06 5.51
N VAL A 96 4.81 23.51 5.19
CA VAL A 96 4.55 24.89 4.75
C VAL A 96 4.92 25.89 5.85
N ALA A 97 4.57 25.61 7.10
CA ALA A 97 4.98 26.45 8.23
C ALA A 97 6.52 26.51 8.37
N MET A 98 7.24 25.39 8.24
CA MET A 98 8.71 25.42 8.31
C MET A 98 9.36 26.16 7.13
N LEU A 99 8.79 26.09 5.93
CA LEU A 99 9.36 26.73 4.74
C LEU A 99 9.05 28.24 4.63
N TYR A 100 7.89 28.68 5.14
CA TYR A 100 7.39 30.05 4.93
C TYR A 100 7.23 30.87 6.21
N TRP A 101 7.24 30.24 7.39
CA TRP A 101 6.95 30.90 8.67
C TRP A 101 8.15 30.94 9.64
N VAL A 102 9.21 30.15 9.41
CA VAL A 102 10.47 30.33 10.14
C VAL A 102 11.22 31.57 9.65
#